data_AF-A0A523D5N0-F1
#
_entry.id   AF-A0A523D5N0-F1
#
_cell.length_a   1.000
_cell.length_b   1.000
_cell.length_c   1.000
_cell.angle_alpha   90.00
_cell.angle_beta   90.00
_cell.angle_gamma   90.00
#
_symmetry.space_group_name_H-M   'P 1'
#
loop_
_entity.id
_entity.type
_entity.pdbx_description
1 polymer ?
#
loop_
_entity_poly.entity_id
_entity_poly.type
_entity_poly.pdbx_seq_one_letter_code
_entity_poly.pdbx_strand_id
1 'polypeptide(L)' 'MKPSVPKNRQTCDRIKRLVVESLRLDGLSPQEIGDEQPLFEGGLGLDSIDALELLVGLERTFHIKIPT' A
#
# COMPACT_ATOMS: atom_id res chain seq x y z
N MET A 1 23.18 -9.09 4.30
CA MET A 1 21.97 -9.94 4.29
C MET A 1 20.98 -9.35 3.30
N LYS A 2 20.37 -10.15 2.42
CA LYS A 2 19.59 -9.64 1.29
C LYS A 2 18.12 -9.42 1.68
N PRO A 3 17.56 -8.21 1.57
CA PRO A 3 16.14 -8.09 1.30
C PRO A 3 15.96 -8.45 -0.19
N SER A 4 15.40 -9.63 -0.46
CA SER A 4 15.06 -10.05 -1.83
C SER A 4 13.61 -9.68 -2.11
N VAL A 5 13.38 -8.44 -2.55
CA VAL A 5 12.13 -8.00 -3.18
C VAL A 5 12.43 -7.82 -4.68
N PRO A 6 11.61 -8.26 -5.66
CA PRO A 6 10.38 -9.09 -5.61
C PRO A 6 10.37 -10.27 -6.62
N LYS A 7 9.43 -11.22 -6.50
CA LYS A 7 9.04 -12.10 -7.63
C LYS A 7 8.08 -11.42 -8.61
N ASN A 8 7.33 -10.38 -8.20
CA ASN A 8 6.38 -9.61 -9.03
C ASN A 8 6.44 -8.09 -8.77
N ARG A 9 7.33 -7.35 -9.46
CA ARG A 9 7.43 -5.87 -9.34
C ARG A 9 6.14 -5.14 -9.72
N GLN A 10 5.40 -5.69 -10.69
CA GLN A 10 4.09 -5.16 -11.11
C GLN A 10 3.05 -5.15 -9.98
N THR A 11 3.11 -6.12 -9.05
CA THR A 11 2.16 -6.16 -7.93
C THR A 11 2.47 -5.06 -6.92
N CYS A 12 3.74 -4.83 -6.61
CA CYS A 12 4.17 -3.72 -5.75
C CYS A 12 3.71 -2.37 -6.32
N ASP A 13 3.93 -2.12 -7.61
CA ASP A 13 3.50 -0.87 -8.25
C ASP A 13 1.98 -0.67 -8.21
N ARG A 14 1.20 -1.75 -8.37
CA ARG A 14 -0.27 -1.70 -8.24
C ARG A 14 -0.72 -1.42 -6.82
N ILE A 15 -0.06 -2.01 -5.82
CA ILE A 15 -0.37 -1.74 -4.41
C ILE A 15 -0.06 -0.28 -4.07
N LYS A 16 1.10 0.26 -4.49
CA LYS A 16 1.44 1.67 -4.25
C LYS A 16 0.42 2.64 -4.86
N ARG A 17 -0.05 2.36 -6.08
CA ARG A 17 -1.15 3.13 -6.70
C ARG A 17 -2.42 3.05 -5.87
N LEU A 18 -2.81 1.85 -5.48
CA LEU A 18 -4.00 1.64 -4.64
C LEU A 18 -3.91 2.41 -3.32
N VAL A 19 -2.74 2.45 -2.67
CA VAL A 19 -2.52 3.22 -1.44
C VAL A 19 -2.80 4.70 -1.67
N VAL A 20 -2.18 5.30 -2.70
CA VAL A 20 -2.37 6.72 -3.02
C VAL A 20 -3.83 7.03 -3.38
N GLU A 21 -4.46 6.18 -4.20
CA GLU A 21 -5.83 6.37 -4.68
C GLU A 21 -6.88 6.16 -3.58
N SER A 22 -6.72 5.13 -2.74
CA SER A 22 -7.68 4.79 -1.67
C SER A 22 -7.63 5.83 -0.56
N LEU A 23 -6.44 6.32 -0.22
CA LEU A 23 -6.23 7.22 0.92
C LEU A 23 -6.16 8.70 0.52
N ARG A 24 -6.36 8.99 -0.78
CA ARG A 24 -6.36 10.35 -1.34
C ARG A 24 -5.15 11.17 -0.89
N LEU A 25 -3.97 10.56 -0.99
CA LEU A 25 -2.71 11.20 -0.60
C LEU A 25 -2.32 12.26 -1.65
N ASP A 26 -2.96 13.43 -1.54
CA ASP A 26 -2.76 14.54 -2.46
C ASP A 26 -1.28 14.97 -2.48
N GLY A 27 -0.71 15.04 -3.68
CA GLY A 27 0.69 15.45 -3.88
C GLY A 27 1.73 14.37 -3.61
N LEU A 28 1.33 13.14 -3.27
CA LEU A 28 2.22 11.99 -3.17
C LEU A 28 2.04 11.08 -4.39
N SER A 29 3.10 10.87 -5.17
CA SER A 29 3.08 9.91 -6.26
C SER A 29 3.38 8.48 -5.76
N PRO A 30 2.79 7.43 -6.36
CA PRO A 30 3.07 6.04 -6.01
C PRO A 30 4.56 5.67 -6.08
N GLN A 31 5.34 6.37 -6.91
CA GLN A 31 6.77 6.14 -7.09
C GLN A 31 7.61 6.69 -5.93
N GLU A 32 7.07 7.64 -5.15
CA GLU A 32 7.73 8.19 -3.98
C GLU A 32 7.61 7.29 -2.75
N ILE A 33 6.71 6.30 -2.79
CA ILE A 33 6.58 5.30 -1.73
C ILE A 33 7.69 4.25 -1.89
N GLY A 34 8.57 4.14 -0.89
CA GLY A 34 9.63 3.13 -0.86
C GLY A 34 9.10 1.69 -0.75
N ASP A 35 9.84 0.71 -1.28
CA ASP A 35 9.43 -0.71 -1.20
C ASP A 35 9.39 -1.26 0.23
N GLU A 36 10.22 -0.71 1.12
CA GLU A 36 10.33 -1.08 2.53
C GLU A 36 9.85 0.04 3.46
N GLN A 37 9.19 1.06 2.92
CA GLN A 37 8.70 2.19 3.71
C GLN A 37 7.53 1.74 4.59
N PRO A 38 7.57 2.03 5.91
CA PRO A 38 6.42 1.80 6.77
C PRO A 38 5.19 2.59 6.27
N LEU A 39 4.01 1.96 6.30
CA LEU A 39 2.77 2.65 5.96
C LEU A 39 2.19 3.38 7.19
N PHE A 40 2.19 2.70 8.33
CA PHE A 40 1.67 3.25 9.58
C PHE A 40 2.75 4.03 10.35
N GLU A 41 2.29 4.82 11.32
CA GLU A 41 3.15 5.58 12.24
C GLU A 41 4.18 6.43 11.44
N GLY A 42 5.44 6.52 11.89
CA GLY A 42 6.49 7.39 11.33
C GLY A 42 6.89 7.17 9.86
N GLY A 43 6.12 6.40 9.09
CA GLY A 43 6.21 6.29 7.63
C GLY A 43 5.19 7.19 6.91
N LEU A 44 4.19 6.60 6.24
CA LEU A 44 3.11 7.38 5.61
C LEU A 44 2.10 7.98 6.60
N GLY A 45 2.23 7.72 7.90
CA GLY A 45 1.38 8.34 8.91
C GLY A 45 -0.05 7.82 8.94
N LEU A 46 -0.32 6.65 8.36
CA LEU A 46 -1.67 6.10 8.29
C LEU A 46 -2.23 5.77 9.68
N ASP A 47 -3.51 6.03 9.88
CA ASP A 47 -4.24 5.68 11.09
C ASP A 47 -5.06 4.37 10.94
N SER A 48 -5.87 4.06 11.95
CA SER A 48 -6.68 2.84 11.96
C SER A 48 -7.87 2.87 11.00
N ILE A 49 -8.33 4.04 10.60
CA ILE A 49 -9.41 4.22 9.62
C ILE A 49 -8.82 4.00 8.22
N ASP A 50 -7.65 4.59 7.95
CA ASP A 50 -6.91 4.39 6.71
C ASP A 50 -6.58 2.91 6.46
N ALA A 51 -6.20 2.18 7.53
CA ALA A 51 -5.94 0.75 7.47
C ALA A 51 -7.16 -0.03 6.92
N LEU A 52 -8.35 0.32 7.41
CA LEU A 52 -9.60 -0.33 7.01
C LEU A 52 -9.98 0.03 5.56
N GLU A 53 -9.80 1.29 5.16
CA GLU A 53 -10.05 1.70 3.78
C GLU A 53 -9.09 1.00 2.80
N LEU A 54 -7.81 0.91 3.15
CA LEU A 54 -6.81 0.19 2.36
C LEU A 54 -7.14 -1.31 2.28
N LEU A 55 -7.57 -1.94 3.38
CA LEU A 55 -8.03 -3.33 3.41
C LEU A 55 -9.18 -3.54 2.42
N VAL A 56 -10.23 -2.71 2.49
CA VAL A 56 -11.38 -2.78 1.58
C VAL A 56 -10.96 -2.54 0.13
N GLY A 57 -10.05 -1.60 -0.12
CA GLY A 57 -9.48 -1.32 -1.43
C GLY A 57 -8.72 -2.52 -2.01
N LEU A 58 -7.96 -3.23 -1.18
CA LEU A 58 -7.20 -4.43 -1.57
C LEU A 58 -8.14 -5.57 -1.97
N GLU A 59 -9.14 -5.85 -1.13
CA GLU A 59 -10.12 -6.92 -1.40
C GLU A 59 -10.88 -6.67 -2.71
N ARG A 60 -11.31 -5.42 -2.95
CA ARG A 60 -12.02 -5.04 -4.17
C ARG A 60 -11.13 -5.09 -5.41
N THR A 61 -9.92 -4.55 -5.34
CA THR A 61 -9.02 -4.43 -6.50
C THR A 61 -8.44 -5.77 -6.92
N PHE A 62 -8.07 -6.60 -5.95
CA PHE A 62 -7.43 -7.88 -6.20
C PHE A 62 -8.40 -9.06 -6.16
N HIS A 63 -9.68 -8.82 -5.84
CA HIS A 63 -10.71 -9.86 -5.71
C HIS A 63 -10.29 -10.97 -4.73
N ILE A 64 -9.66 -10.56 -3.64
CA ILE A 64 -9.18 -11.44 -2.57
C ILE A 64 -9.96 -11.17 -1.29
N LYS A 65 -9.88 -12.11 -0.35
CA LYS A 65 -10.24 -11.86 1.04
C LYS A 65 -9.00 -11.88 1.90
N ILE A 66 -8.84 -10.90 2.76
CA ILE A 66 -7.74 -10.87 3.72
C ILE A 66 -8.30 -11.35 5.06
N PRO A 67 -7.88 -12.52 5.55
CA PRO A 67 -8.34 -13.00 6.85
C PRO A 67 -7.81 -12.08 7.94
N THR A 68 -8.74 -11.52 8.71
CA THR A 68 -8.51 -10.71 9.92
C THR A 68 -8.59 -11.57 11.16
#